data_AF-A0A9W9YRR8-F1
#
_entry.id   AF-A0A9W9YRR8-F1
#
_cell.length_a   1.000
_cell.length_b   1.000
_cell.length_c   1.000
_cell.angle_alpha   90.00
_cell.angle_beta   90.00
_cell.angle_gamma   90.00
#
_symmetry.space_group_name_H-M   'P 1'
#
loop_
_entity.id
_entity.type
_entity.pdbx_description
1 polymer ?
#
loop_
_entity_poly.entity_id
_entity_poly.type
_entity_poly.pdbx_seq_one_letter_code
_entity_poly.pdbx_strand_id
1 'polypeptide(L)'
;MADGGEQVLVENCKSENEGELDLAKCAAEFAQYCQVDVTNESKGIEDIIEDMLVRLDEFSHLADTIRNDSSQSLMEIMPHLHARSQELPTIFRKIDQLEAFVTAVKRNVDEVEESVITAERELGSHTIQKVLSSIPGLRQMTQNPPKKENLTDWQAPVVFKTNDFFGPTSTEKQSTGDDTQESGKEMINSSPVADQTQESSNQTTDR
;
A
#
# COMPACT_ATOMS: atom_id res chain seq x y z
N MET A 1 -116.36 4.59 57.41
CA MET A 1 -115.54 3.90 58.43
C MET A 1 -114.53 3.08 57.65
N ALA A 2 -113.34 3.65 57.40
CA ALA A 2 -112.12 3.51 58.22
C ALA A 2 -111.37 2.22 57.81
N ASP A 3 -110.23 2.28 57.11
CA ASP A 3 -108.88 2.71 57.53
C ASP A 3 -108.01 1.50 57.92
N GLY A 4 -106.73 1.56 57.53
CA GLY A 4 -105.64 0.70 57.98
C GLY A 4 -105.50 -0.62 57.23
N GLY A 5 -104.33 -1.07 56.79
CA GLY A 5 -102.97 -0.64 57.08
C GLY A 5 -102.04 -1.81 56.77
N GLU A 6 -100.94 -1.50 56.11
CA GLU A 6 -99.85 -2.37 55.71
C GLU A 6 -99.17 -3.05 56.92
N GLN A 7 -98.88 -4.36 56.83
CA GLN A 7 -97.84 -4.98 57.66
C GLN A 7 -96.95 -5.87 56.80
N VAL A 8 -95.77 -5.31 56.56
CA VAL A 8 -94.52 -5.92 56.11
C VAL A 8 -94.21 -7.16 56.94
N LEU A 9 -94.00 -8.30 56.28
CA LEU A 9 -93.23 -9.40 56.87
C LEU A 9 -91.88 -9.46 56.15
N VAL A 10 -90.86 -9.00 56.88
CA VAL A 10 -89.46 -9.18 56.55
C VAL A 10 -89.12 -10.65 56.82
N GLU A 11 -88.90 -11.43 55.77
CA GLU A 11 -88.13 -12.67 55.88
C GLU A 11 -86.82 -12.51 55.11
N ASN A 12 -85.77 -12.30 55.91
CA ASN A 12 -84.39 -12.29 55.51
C ASN A 12 -83.90 -13.74 55.68
N CYS A 13 -83.61 -14.47 54.59
CA CYS A 13 -82.92 -15.75 54.69
C CYS A 13 -81.79 -15.84 53.65
N LYS A 14 -80.58 -15.89 54.21
CA LYS A 14 -79.27 -16.01 53.58
C LYS A 14 -79.13 -17.31 52.80
N SER A 15 -78.66 -17.23 51.57
CA SER A 15 -77.95 -18.28 50.83
C SER A 15 -77.15 -17.55 49.73
N GLU A 16 -75.87 -17.71 49.47
CA GLU A 16 -74.81 -18.61 49.89
C GLU A 16 -73.50 -17.82 49.71
N ASN A 17 -72.50 -18.09 50.54
CA ASN A 17 -71.14 -17.63 50.30
C ASN A 17 -70.51 -18.52 49.21
N GLU A 18 -71.09 -18.50 48.01
CA GLU A 18 -70.37 -18.84 46.79
C GLU A 18 -69.36 -17.72 46.59
N GLY A 19 -68.09 -18.04 46.36
CA GLY A 19 -67.03 -17.03 46.22
C GLY A 19 -67.48 -15.96 45.25
N GLU A 20 -67.89 -14.80 45.78
CA GLU A 20 -68.51 -13.74 45.01
C GLU A 20 -67.45 -13.30 44.00
N LEU A 21 -67.64 -13.75 42.76
CA LEU A 21 -66.80 -13.39 41.65
C LEU A 21 -66.99 -11.89 41.49
N ASP A 22 -66.00 -11.14 41.98
CA ASP A 22 -65.94 -9.70 41.82
C ASP A 22 -65.79 -9.41 40.33
N LEU A 23 -66.95 -9.31 39.67
CA LEU A 23 -67.07 -9.13 38.24
C LEU A 23 -66.38 -7.84 37.81
N ALA A 24 -66.34 -6.83 38.68
CA ALA A 24 -65.66 -5.57 38.42
C ALA A 24 -64.13 -5.77 38.43
N LYS A 25 -63.60 -6.52 39.40
CA LYS A 25 -62.18 -6.89 39.42
C LYS A 25 -61.80 -7.76 38.23
N CYS A 26 -62.57 -8.80 37.91
CA CYS A 26 -62.32 -9.63 36.74
C CYS A 26 -62.39 -8.81 35.44
N ALA A 27 -63.39 -7.95 35.28
CA ALA A 27 -63.48 -7.07 34.11
C ALA A 27 -62.31 -6.09 34.02
N ALA A 28 -61.81 -5.57 35.15
CA ALA A 28 -60.65 -4.69 35.20
C ALA A 28 -59.35 -5.41 34.82
N GLU A 29 -59.14 -6.64 35.33
CA GLU A 29 -58.00 -7.48 34.97
C GLU A 29 -58.02 -7.83 33.48
N PHE A 30 -59.19 -8.17 32.91
CA PHE A 30 -59.30 -8.43 31.47
C PHE A 30 -59.17 -7.17 30.60
N ALA A 31 -59.67 -6.02 31.07
CA ALA A 31 -59.55 -4.75 30.35
C ALA A 31 -58.09 -4.28 30.22
N GLN A 32 -57.21 -4.71 31.12
CA GLN A 32 -55.77 -4.42 31.03
C GLN A 32 -55.15 -5.02 29.76
N TYR A 33 -55.59 -6.19 29.30
CA TYR A 33 -55.11 -6.78 28.05
C TYR A 33 -55.56 -6.00 26.80
N CYS A 34 -56.62 -5.19 26.91
CA CYS A 34 -57.07 -4.31 25.84
C CYS A 34 -56.32 -2.96 25.83
N GLN A 35 -55.55 -2.65 26.87
CA GLN A 35 -54.71 -1.46 26.94
C GLN A 35 -53.33 -1.76 26.34
N VAL A 36 -53.27 -1.81 25.01
CA VAL A 36 -52.01 -1.87 24.27
C VAL A 36 -51.63 -0.45 23.87
N ASP A 37 -50.47 0.01 24.31
CA ASP A 37 -49.91 1.28 23.85
C ASP A 37 -49.23 1.09 22.48
N VAL A 38 -50.08 1.03 21.45
CA VAL A 38 -49.65 0.90 20.04
C VAL A 38 -48.70 2.02 19.64
N THR A 39 -48.80 3.20 20.25
CA THR A 39 -47.96 4.35 19.92
C THR A 39 -46.52 4.12 20.37
N ASN A 40 -46.33 3.62 21.59
CA ASN A 40 -45.01 3.31 22.11
C ASN A 40 -44.33 2.15 21.36
N GLU A 41 -45.08 1.08 21.06
CA GLU A 41 -44.57 -0.05 20.28
C GLU A 41 -44.24 0.36 18.83
N SER A 42 -45.08 1.19 18.19
CA SER A 42 -44.80 1.74 16.84
C SER A 42 -43.51 2.55 16.85
N LYS A 43 -43.33 3.41 17.84
CA LYS A 43 -42.11 4.21 17.97
C LYS A 43 -40.87 3.34 18.17
N GLY A 44 -40.96 2.28 18.99
CA GLY A 44 -39.85 1.34 19.15
C GLY A 44 -39.45 0.66 17.84
N ILE A 45 -40.42 0.32 16.99
CA ILE A 45 -40.16 -0.22 15.66
C ILE A 45 -39.55 0.85 14.74
N GLU A 46 -40.07 2.08 14.75
CA GLU A 46 -39.53 3.19 13.97
C GLU A 46 -38.06 3.48 14.32
N ASP A 47 -37.72 3.52 15.61
CA ASP A 47 -36.35 3.72 16.09
C ASP A 47 -35.41 2.60 15.62
N ILE A 48 -35.87 1.34 15.62
CA ILE A 48 -35.10 0.20 15.11
C ILE A 48 -34.92 0.28 13.59
N ILE A 49 -35.95 0.68 12.85
CA ILE A 49 -35.87 0.85 11.40
C ILE A 49 -34.84 1.92 11.07
N GLU A 50 -34.87 3.07 11.77
CA GLU A 50 -33.91 4.15 11.54
C GLU A 50 -32.47 3.69 11.82
N ASP A 51 -32.21 3.00 12.94
CA ASP A 51 -30.89 2.41 13.23
C ASP A 51 -30.45 1.44 12.12
N MET A 52 -31.35 0.58 11.65
CA MET A 52 -31.04 -0.36 10.57
C MET A 52 -30.75 0.35 9.24
N LEU A 53 -31.45 1.44 8.93
CA LEU A 53 -31.20 2.24 7.72
C LEU A 53 -29.83 2.92 7.78
N VAL A 54 -29.45 3.49 8.92
CA VAL A 54 -28.11 4.06 9.12
C VAL A 54 -27.04 3.00 8.94
N ARG A 55 -27.20 1.82 9.56
CA ARG A 55 -26.25 0.72 9.42
C ARG A 55 -26.14 0.18 7.99
N LEU A 56 -27.22 0.20 7.22
CA LEU A 56 -27.21 -0.18 5.80
C LEU A 56 -26.46 0.82 4.94
N ASP A 57 -26.58 2.12 5.22
CA ASP A 57 -25.83 3.17 4.54
C ASP A 57 -24.33 3.03 4.81
N GLU A 58 -23.95 2.84 6.08
CA GLU A 58 -22.56 2.59 6.47
C GLU A 58 -21.98 1.34 5.80
N PHE A 59 -22.74 0.25 5.75
CA PHE A 59 -22.31 -0.97 5.07
C PHE A 59 -22.13 -0.75 3.57
N SER A 60 -23.03 0.01 2.95
CA SER A 60 -22.94 0.34 1.52
C SER A 60 -21.69 1.17 1.23
N HIS A 61 -21.41 2.17 2.08
CA HIS A 61 -20.19 2.97 1.99
C HIS A 61 -18.91 2.12 2.14
N LEU A 62 -18.89 1.19 3.09
CA LEU A 62 -17.77 0.27 3.28
C LEU A 62 -17.59 -0.65 2.06
N ALA A 63 -18.69 -1.16 1.50
CA ALA A 63 -18.64 -2.01 0.31
C ALA A 63 -18.09 -1.26 -0.91
N ASP A 64 -18.47 0.01 -1.09
CA ASP A 64 -17.94 0.86 -2.16
C ASP A 64 -16.46 1.18 -1.95
N THR A 65 -16.05 1.43 -0.71
CA THR A 65 -14.64 1.63 -0.35
C THR A 65 -13.81 0.40 -0.69
N ILE A 66 -14.25 -0.80 -0.26
CA ILE A 66 -13.57 -2.07 -0.57
C ILE A 66 -13.47 -2.29 -2.08
N ARG A 67 -14.54 -1.99 -2.83
CA ARG A 67 -14.54 -2.11 -4.29
C ARG A 67 -13.54 -1.15 -4.93
N ASN A 68 -13.51 0.10 -4.47
CA ASN A 68 -12.59 1.10 -4.98
C ASN A 68 -11.13 0.72 -4.69
N ASP A 69 -10.83 0.31 -3.46
CA ASP A 69 -9.48 -0.11 -3.05
C ASP A 69 -9.03 -1.35 -3.83
N SER A 70 -9.92 -2.31 -4.03
CA SER A 70 -9.65 -3.48 -4.87
C SER A 70 -9.36 -3.09 -6.32
N SER A 71 -10.14 -2.15 -6.86
CA SER A 71 -9.93 -1.62 -8.21
C SER A 71 -8.59 -0.88 -8.31
N GLN A 72 -8.26 -0.02 -7.34
CA GLN A 72 -6.98 0.69 -7.31
C GLN A 72 -5.80 -0.29 -7.21
N SER A 73 -5.89 -1.28 -6.33
CA SER A 73 -4.85 -2.29 -6.15
C SER A 73 -4.58 -3.06 -7.44
N LEU A 74 -5.63 -3.49 -8.13
CA LEU A 74 -5.52 -4.32 -9.34
C LEU A 74 -5.19 -3.52 -10.61
N MET A 75 -5.77 -2.33 -10.75
CA MET A 75 -5.65 -1.54 -11.98
C MET A 75 -4.46 -0.58 -11.96
N GLU A 76 -4.03 -0.14 -10.78
CA GLU A 76 -2.95 0.83 -10.64
C GLU A 76 -1.75 0.20 -9.94
N ILE A 77 -1.89 -0.20 -8.68
CA ILE A 77 -0.73 -0.57 -7.84
C ILE A 77 0.01 -1.79 -8.42
N MET A 78 -0.72 -2.84 -8.79
CA MET A 78 -0.10 -4.09 -9.26
C MET A 78 0.63 -3.93 -10.61
N PRO A 79 0.07 -3.27 -11.64
CA PRO A 79 0.81 -2.95 -12.86
C PRO A 79 2.05 -2.10 -12.63
N HIS A 80 1.97 -1.07 -11.77
CA HIS A 80 3.11 -0.22 -11.45
C HIS A 80 4.20 -1.01 -10.73
N LEU A 81 3.83 -1.83 -9.73
CA LEU A 81 4.77 -2.70 -9.03
C LEU A 81 5.43 -3.69 -9.98
N HIS A 82 4.66 -4.29 -10.89
CA HIS A 82 5.18 -5.19 -11.90
C HIS A 82 6.17 -4.46 -12.82
N ALA A 83 5.83 -3.28 -13.34
CA ALA A 83 6.73 -2.49 -14.19
C ALA A 83 8.06 -2.17 -13.48
N ARG A 84 8.01 -1.73 -12.22
CA ARG A 84 9.21 -1.49 -11.40
C ARG A 84 10.02 -2.77 -11.15
N SER A 85 9.34 -3.90 -10.94
CA SER A 85 10.00 -5.20 -10.79
C SER A 85 10.75 -5.62 -12.06
N GLN A 86 10.19 -5.33 -13.24
CA GLN A 86 10.85 -5.60 -14.53
C GLN A 86 12.12 -4.74 -14.76
N GLU A 87 12.28 -3.62 -14.04
CA GLU A 87 13.50 -2.81 -14.10
C GLU A 87 14.66 -3.42 -13.27
N LEU A 88 14.35 -4.21 -12.24
CA LEU A 88 15.35 -4.79 -11.32
C LEU A 88 16.41 -5.65 -12.01
N PRO A 89 16.08 -6.57 -12.95
CA PRO A 89 17.09 -7.34 -13.68
C PRO A 89 18.13 -6.48 -14.39
N THR A 90 17.73 -5.31 -14.90
CA THR A 90 18.66 -4.39 -15.54
C THR A 90 19.63 -3.79 -14.53
N ILE A 91 19.15 -3.46 -13.34
CA ILE A 91 19.98 -2.95 -12.24
C ILE A 91 20.94 -4.05 -11.76
N PHE A 92 20.46 -5.27 -11.54
CA PHE A 92 21.31 -6.40 -11.15
C PHE A 92 22.40 -6.66 -12.18
N ARG A 93 22.07 -6.66 -13.47
CA ARG A 93 23.08 -6.80 -14.54
C ARG A 93 24.14 -5.69 -14.49
N LYS A 94 23.75 -4.45 -14.19
CA LYS A 94 24.71 -3.34 -14.04
C LYS A 94 25.62 -3.54 -12.83
N ILE A 95 25.09 -4.10 -11.74
CA ILE A 95 25.87 -4.47 -10.55
C ILE A 95 26.87 -5.57 -10.91
N ASP A 96 26.44 -6.64 -11.58
CA ASP A 96 27.31 -7.74 -12.00
C ASP A 96 28.44 -7.26 -12.92
N GLN A 97 28.13 -6.37 -13.87
CA GLN A 97 29.12 -5.74 -14.75
C GLN A 97 30.15 -4.92 -13.97
N LEU A 98 29.70 -4.16 -12.98
CA LEU A 98 30.56 -3.38 -12.12
C LEU A 98 31.46 -4.28 -11.27
N GLU A 99 30.94 -5.37 -10.72
CA GLU A 99 31.72 -6.34 -9.96
C GLU A 99 32.80 -7.02 -10.81
N ALA A 100 32.45 -7.43 -12.03
CA ALA A 100 33.41 -7.99 -12.99
C ALA A 100 34.50 -6.98 -13.35
N PHE A 101 34.13 -5.71 -13.55
CA PHE A 101 35.06 -4.62 -13.82
C PHE A 101 36.03 -4.41 -12.65
N VAL A 102 35.53 -4.30 -11.42
CA VAL A 102 36.37 -4.13 -10.21
C VAL A 102 37.31 -5.32 -10.03
N THR A 103 36.83 -6.53 -10.31
CA THR A 103 37.67 -7.75 -10.29
C THR A 103 38.82 -7.67 -11.30
N ALA A 104 38.54 -7.20 -12.52
CA ALA A 104 39.57 -7.01 -13.53
C ALA A 104 40.58 -5.91 -13.15
N VAL A 105 40.11 -4.81 -12.55
CA VAL A 105 40.98 -3.75 -12.03
C VAL A 105 41.91 -4.30 -10.96
N LYS A 106 41.36 -5.04 -9.98
CA LYS A 106 42.14 -5.67 -8.92
C LYS A 106 43.25 -6.55 -9.49
N ARG A 107 42.90 -7.47 -10.40
CA ARG A 107 43.88 -8.35 -11.05
C ARG A 107 45.02 -7.56 -11.71
N ASN A 108 44.71 -6.47 -12.42
CA ASN A 108 45.71 -5.64 -13.06
C ASN A 108 46.64 -4.94 -12.06
N VAL A 109 46.08 -4.46 -10.94
CA VAL A 109 46.89 -3.87 -9.86
C VAL A 109 47.80 -4.91 -9.23
N ASP A 110 47.28 -6.11 -8.95
CA ASP A 110 48.07 -7.23 -8.41
C ASP A 110 49.23 -7.60 -9.35
N GLU A 111 48.99 -7.68 -10.66
CA GLU A 111 50.04 -7.96 -11.67
C GLU A 111 51.10 -6.84 -11.74
N VAL A 112 50.68 -5.58 -11.66
CA VAL A 112 51.61 -4.43 -11.64
C VAL A 112 52.45 -4.43 -10.36
N GLU A 113 51.83 -4.69 -9.21
CA GLU A 113 52.51 -4.78 -7.92
C GLU A 113 53.57 -5.91 -7.93
N GLU A 114 53.23 -7.09 -8.45
CA GLU A 114 54.18 -8.20 -8.60
C GLU A 114 55.34 -7.86 -9.55
N SER A 115 55.07 -7.16 -10.65
CA SER A 115 56.10 -6.69 -11.58
C SER A 115 57.05 -5.70 -10.91
N VAL A 116 56.53 -4.76 -10.12
CA VAL A 116 57.34 -3.79 -9.36
C VAL A 116 58.19 -4.50 -8.32
N ILE A 117 57.62 -5.40 -7.52
CA ILE A 117 58.37 -6.18 -6.52
C ILE A 117 59.51 -6.99 -7.18
N THR A 118 59.24 -7.57 -8.35
CA THR A 118 60.24 -8.32 -9.11
C THR A 118 61.34 -7.40 -9.63
N ALA A 119 60.98 -6.26 -10.22
CA ALA A 119 61.94 -5.26 -10.69
C ALA A 119 62.79 -4.70 -9.55
N GLU A 120 62.22 -4.42 -8.38
CA GLU A 120 62.95 -3.97 -7.19
C GLU A 120 63.93 -5.04 -6.69
N ARG A 121 63.52 -6.31 -6.70
CA ARG A 121 64.39 -7.45 -6.34
C ARG A 121 65.56 -7.59 -7.30
N GLU A 122 65.32 -7.49 -8.61
CA GLU A 122 66.36 -7.58 -9.66
C GLU A 122 67.26 -6.33 -9.70
N LEU A 123 66.71 -5.16 -9.42
CA LEU A 123 67.46 -3.89 -9.32
C LEU A 123 68.31 -3.81 -8.04
N GLY A 124 68.05 -4.67 -7.06
CA GLY A 124 68.83 -4.79 -5.83
C GLY A 124 70.35 -4.70 -6.05
N SER A 125 71.06 -4.18 -5.04
CA SER A 125 72.48 -3.78 -4.95
C SER A 125 73.47 -4.26 -6.03
N HIS A 126 73.38 -5.50 -6.49
CA HIS A 126 74.22 -6.09 -7.54
C HIS A 126 74.12 -5.39 -8.92
N THR A 127 72.96 -4.85 -9.30
CA THR A 127 72.81 -4.15 -10.58
C THR A 127 73.41 -2.74 -10.52
N ILE A 128 73.24 -2.03 -9.39
CA ILE A 128 73.92 -0.76 -9.12
C ILE A 128 75.43 -0.95 -9.10
N GLN A 129 75.92 -2.04 -8.47
CA GLN A 129 77.34 -2.40 -8.53
C GLN A 129 77.82 -2.68 -9.94
N LYS A 130 77.02 -3.35 -10.81
CA LYS A 130 77.33 -3.59 -12.23
C LYS A 130 77.29 -2.33 -13.09
N VAL A 131 76.42 -1.36 -12.79
CA VAL A 131 76.31 -0.08 -13.52
C VAL A 131 77.44 0.88 -13.13
N LEU A 132 77.75 1.04 -11.84
CA LEU A 132 78.90 1.83 -11.37
C LEU A 132 80.23 1.29 -11.92
N SER A 133 80.26 -0.02 -12.09
CA SER A 133 81.27 -0.82 -12.76
C SER A 133 81.44 -0.56 -14.26
N SER A 134 80.41 -0.09 -14.95
CA SER A 134 80.41 0.15 -16.40
C SER A 134 80.69 1.61 -16.75
N ILE A 135 80.83 2.51 -15.76
CA ILE A 135 81.23 3.90 -15.97
C ILE A 135 82.73 3.94 -16.35
N PRO A 136 83.10 4.44 -17.54
CA PRO A 136 84.50 4.58 -17.95
C PRO A 136 85.21 5.54 -17.00
N GLY A 137 86.19 5.03 -16.25
CA GLY A 137 86.96 5.80 -15.25
C GLY A 137 87.00 5.18 -13.85
N LEU A 138 86.08 4.26 -13.52
CA LEU A 138 86.04 3.61 -12.19
C LEU A 138 86.69 2.22 -12.13
N ARG A 139 87.03 1.62 -13.29
CA ARG A 139 87.70 0.32 -13.39
C ARG A 139 89.02 0.42 -14.17
N GLN A 140 90.06 0.95 -13.54
CA GLN A 140 91.43 0.57 -13.92
C GLN A 140 91.81 -0.72 -13.20
N MET A 141 91.18 -1.87 -13.54
CA MET A 141 91.81 -3.19 -13.51
C MET A 141 90.80 -4.30 -13.84
N THR A 142 91.27 -5.29 -14.60
CA THR A 142 90.65 -6.57 -14.99
C THR A 142 89.79 -6.51 -16.26
N GLN A 143 90.43 -6.93 -17.35
CA GLN A 143 89.84 -7.28 -18.62
C GLN A 143 89.05 -8.59 -18.49
N ASN A 144 87.84 -8.60 -19.04
CA ASN A 144 87.21 -9.75 -19.71
C ASN A 144 86.02 -9.23 -20.55
N PRO A 145 85.68 -9.87 -21.68
CA PRO A 145 84.68 -9.38 -22.62
C PRO A 145 83.25 -9.50 -22.04
N PRO A 146 82.35 -8.54 -22.31
CA PRO A 146 80.99 -8.60 -21.79
C PRO A 146 80.17 -9.68 -22.53
N LYS A 147 79.73 -10.71 -21.80
CA LYS A 147 78.60 -11.55 -22.21
C LYS A 147 77.35 -10.65 -22.22
N LYS A 148 76.61 -10.67 -23.34
CA LYS A 148 75.25 -10.15 -23.39
C LYS A 148 74.38 -11.00 -22.47
N GLU A 149 74.18 -10.56 -21.24
CA GLU A 149 73.14 -11.10 -20.37
C GLU A 149 71.81 -10.55 -20.89
N ASN A 150 70.90 -11.46 -21.24
CA ASN A 150 69.53 -11.15 -21.63
C ASN A 150 68.89 -10.29 -20.54
N LEU A 151 68.48 -9.06 -20.89
CA LEU A 151 67.35 -8.47 -20.17
C LEU A 151 66.22 -9.50 -20.32
N THR A 152 65.77 -10.04 -19.20
CA THR A 152 64.52 -10.79 -19.11
C THR A 152 63.46 -10.01 -19.89
N ASP A 153 62.77 -10.69 -20.80
CA ASP A 153 61.78 -10.12 -21.72
C ASP A 153 60.66 -9.44 -20.93
N TRP A 154 60.85 -8.17 -20.58
CA TRP A 154 59.83 -7.40 -19.88
C TRP A 154 58.63 -7.23 -20.82
N GLN A 155 57.50 -7.80 -20.40
CA GLN A 155 56.23 -7.65 -21.10
C GLN A 155 55.33 -6.72 -20.29
N ALA A 156 54.86 -5.64 -20.93
CA ALA A 156 53.94 -4.70 -20.32
C ALA A 156 52.64 -5.40 -19.87
N PRO A 157 52.14 -5.12 -18.64
CA PRO A 157 50.86 -5.64 -18.18
C PRO A 157 49.70 -5.22 -19.10
N VAL A 158 48.80 -6.15 -19.39
CA VAL A 158 47.68 -5.91 -20.29
C VAL A 158 46.55 -5.21 -19.54
N VAL A 159 46.52 -3.88 -19.62
CA VAL A 159 45.52 -3.06 -18.92
C VAL A 159 44.12 -3.31 -19.47
N PHE A 160 43.14 -3.49 -18.57
CA PHE A 160 41.73 -3.64 -18.91
C PHE A 160 41.17 -2.38 -19.62
N LYS A 161 40.16 -2.57 -20.48
CA LYS A 161 39.43 -1.47 -21.11
C LYS A 161 38.02 -1.39 -20.53
N THR A 162 37.64 -0.21 -20.03
CA THR A 162 36.30 0.05 -19.45
C THR A 162 35.15 -0.26 -20.41
N ASN A 163 35.37 -0.07 -21.72
CA ASN A 163 34.37 -0.34 -22.75
C ASN A 163 33.98 -1.83 -22.85
N ASP A 164 34.87 -2.74 -22.42
CA ASP A 164 34.61 -4.18 -22.47
C ASP A 164 33.58 -4.61 -21.40
N PHE A 165 33.36 -3.78 -20.37
CA PHE A 165 32.47 -4.06 -19.24
C PHE A 165 31.15 -3.28 -19.30
N PHE A 166 31.16 -2.04 -19.82
CA PHE A 166 29.98 -1.17 -19.82
C PHE A 166 29.38 -0.89 -21.21
N GLY A 167 30.00 -1.38 -22.29
CA GLY A 167 29.57 -1.12 -23.68
C GLY A 167 29.71 0.35 -24.11
N PRO A 168 29.49 0.67 -25.39
CA PRO A 168 29.43 2.08 -25.82
C PRO A 168 28.23 2.75 -25.14
N THR A 169 28.48 3.89 -24.50
CA THR A 169 27.45 4.70 -23.84
C THR A 169 26.34 5.03 -24.85
N SER A 170 25.21 4.33 -24.77
CA SER A 170 24.00 4.71 -25.47
C SER A 170 23.63 6.12 -25.02
N THR A 171 23.80 7.09 -25.92
CA THR A 171 23.43 8.48 -25.73
C THR A 171 21.92 8.54 -25.54
N GLU A 172 21.47 8.54 -24.28
CA GLU A 172 20.09 8.76 -23.89
C GLU A 172 19.75 10.22 -24.20
N LYS A 173 18.91 10.42 -25.22
CA LYS A 173 18.35 11.74 -25.53
C LYS A 173 17.46 12.16 -24.37
N GLN A 174 18.00 13.06 -23.57
CA GLN A 174 17.31 13.90 -22.60
C GLN A 174 16.13 14.62 -23.27
N SER A 175 14.89 14.15 -23.05
CA SER A 175 13.70 14.97 -23.26
C SER A 175 13.42 15.75 -21.98
N THR A 176 13.78 17.02 -22.02
CA THR A 176 13.33 18.07 -21.10
C THR A 176 11.80 18.15 -21.07
N GLY A 177 11.25 18.24 -19.86
CA GLY A 177 9.83 18.49 -19.60
C GLY A 177 9.57 18.61 -18.11
N ASP A 178 10.15 19.63 -17.49
CA ASP A 178 9.79 20.14 -16.17
C ASP A 178 8.59 21.08 -16.36
N ASP A 179 7.53 20.90 -15.55
CA ASP A 179 6.90 22.01 -14.83
C ASP A 179 5.78 21.47 -13.92
N THR A 180 6.04 21.59 -12.62
CA THR A 180 5.09 21.51 -11.53
C THR A 180 4.19 22.73 -11.54
N GLN A 181 2.87 22.56 -11.45
CA GLN A 181 2.00 23.60 -10.87
C GLN A 181 0.86 23.02 -10.04
N GLU A 182 1.07 23.14 -8.73
CA GLU A 182 0.11 23.18 -7.64
C GLU A 182 -0.88 24.35 -7.81
N SER A 183 -2.19 24.08 -7.75
CA SER A 183 -3.18 25.09 -7.34
C SER A 183 -4.51 24.43 -6.96
N GLY A 184 -4.79 24.40 -5.66
CA GLY A 184 -6.13 24.15 -5.15
C GLY A 184 -7.07 25.30 -5.53
N LYS A 185 -8.30 24.96 -5.92
CA LYS A 185 -9.47 25.85 -5.88
C LYS A 185 -10.73 25.03 -5.68
N GLU A 186 -11.24 25.16 -4.46
CA GLU A 186 -12.59 24.91 -4.00
C GLU A 186 -13.58 25.75 -4.83
N MET A 187 -14.60 25.12 -5.44
CA MET A 187 -15.79 25.80 -5.94
C MET A 187 -17.02 24.89 -5.79
N ILE A 188 -17.71 25.09 -4.67
CA ILE A 188 -19.18 25.19 -4.59
C ILE A 188 -19.83 25.52 -5.94
N ASN A 189 -20.75 24.67 -6.40
CA ASN A 189 -21.78 25.07 -7.35
C ASN A 189 -23.13 24.45 -6.93
N SER A 190 -23.98 25.34 -6.45
CA SER A 190 -25.39 25.14 -6.19
C SER A 190 -26.16 24.87 -7.49
N SER A 191 -27.24 24.09 -7.38
CA SER A 191 -28.28 23.91 -8.39
C SER A 191 -28.81 25.23 -8.98
N PRO A 192 -29.52 25.14 -10.11
CA PRO A 192 -30.90 25.58 -10.05
C PRO A 192 -31.89 24.55 -10.59
N VAL A 193 -32.99 24.47 -9.86
CA VAL A 193 -34.29 23.89 -10.23
C VAL A 193 -34.81 24.56 -11.50
N ALA A 194 -35.33 23.76 -12.44
CA ALA A 194 -36.29 24.21 -13.44
C ALA A 194 -37.48 23.22 -13.46
N ASP A 195 -38.60 23.76 -12.99
CA ASP A 195 -39.98 23.30 -13.09
C ASP A 195 -40.38 23.05 -14.56
N GLN A 196 -40.94 21.87 -14.84
CA GLN A 196 -41.91 21.69 -15.93
C GLN A 196 -43.03 20.75 -15.46
N THR A 197 -44.07 21.39 -14.94
CA THR A 197 -45.47 20.95 -15.02
C THR A 197 -45.81 20.55 -16.46
N GLN A 198 -46.33 19.33 -16.68
CA GLN A 198 -47.34 19.09 -17.71
C GLN A 198 -48.24 17.91 -17.37
N GLU A 199 -49.54 18.20 -17.45
CA GLU A 199 -50.70 17.34 -17.28
C GLU A 199 -50.74 16.16 -18.26
N SER A 200 -51.29 15.03 -17.80
CA SER A 200 -52.09 14.10 -18.61
C SER A 200 -52.93 13.27 -17.63
N SER A 201 -54.13 13.73 -17.30
CA SER A 201 -55.40 13.46 -18.01
C SER A 201 -55.90 12.04 -17.77
N ASN A 202 -57.03 12.01 -17.07
CA ASN A 202 -57.73 10.84 -16.55
C ASN A 202 -58.40 10.02 -17.66
N GLN A 203 -58.47 8.70 -17.50
CA GLN A 203 -59.60 7.93 -18.06
C GLN A 203 -59.99 6.74 -17.17
N THR A 204 -61.06 6.96 -16.43
CA THR A 204 -62.03 6.04 -15.81
C THR A 204 -62.62 5.08 -16.87
N THR A 205 -62.95 3.82 -16.53
CA THR A 205 -64.33 3.38 -16.21
C THR A 205 -64.38 1.90 -15.82
N ASP A 206 -64.83 1.65 -14.60
CA ASP A 206 -65.44 0.41 -14.10
C ASP A 206 -66.72 0.06 -14.87
N ARG A 207 -66.91 -1.23 -15.16
CA ARG A 207 -68.24 -1.85 -15.19
C ARG A 207 -68.18 -3.35 -14.97
#